data_AF-A0A0C9RPG2-F1
#
_entry.id   AF-A0A0C9RPG2-F1
#
_cell.length_a   1.000
_cell.length_b   1.000
_cell.length_c   1.000
_cell.angle_alpha   90.00
_cell.angle_beta   90.00
_cell.angle_gamma   90.00
#
_symmetry.space_group_name_H-M   'P 1'
#
loop_
_entity.id
_entity.type
_entity.pdbx_description
1 polymer ?
#
loop_
_entity_poly.entity_id
_entity_poly.type
_entity_poly.pdbx_seq_one_letter_code
_entity_poly.pdbx_strand_id
1 'polypeptide(L)'
;MSITGAELSSRIRQLLPNNSYKLTPKLLNDTCENTSVQPFLRWFCEHVGQENVLLREEVQLRKRLQETGAFLSGEELERELIGAIGECPELLMLVQRTGDGDVGKEYEVEKDAYDADVRDIETLELSLKTLKDLENQLEEEIEAEEADLQKIRIQECKLYEDYAGLIDGFDSACRETYDNVQTLVGVYGNAAEKKGPPIVWTQVPLDLFIKHTDTYNNYLRFQVSRELKQMQNDVLSTSTHGQLGDEDSSEQMQNDRAYELITCQNILIASTLEEIEARQVLTATEAVATHALDIYNHGEVKSPESVAQMKVEMAELISRRDILEETNLLMETRLQEAANYYGKFVITKILLENGQARLER
;
A
#
# COMPACT_ATOMS: atom_id res chain seq x y z
N MET A 1 -0.85 12.05 48.83
CA MET A 1 -0.18 13.09 48.02
C MET A 1 0.37 14.16 48.95
N SER A 2 1.67 14.17 49.20
CA SER A 2 2.34 15.21 50.00
C SER A 2 2.79 16.33 49.07
N ILE A 3 2.45 17.57 49.40
CA ILE A 3 2.88 18.75 48.64
C ILE A 3 4.37 18.98 48.84
N THR A 4 5.07 19.21 47.74
CA THR A 4 6.52 19.47 47.74
C THR A 4 6.83 20.96 47.85
N GLY A 5 8.02 21.31 48.35
CA GLY A 5 8.44 22.72 48.44
C GLY A 5 8.52 23.42 47.07
N ALA A 6 8.73 22.66 45.99
CA ALA A 6 8.70 23.17 44.62
C ALA A 6 7.28 23.62 44.21
N GLU A 7 6.29 22.78 44.48
CA GLU A 7 4.88 23.02 44.17
C GLU A 7 4.31 24.20 44.96
N LEU A 8 4.61 24.27 46.27
CA LEU A 8 4.25 25.42 47.10
C LEU A 8 4.94 26.72 46.64
N SER A 9 6.22 26.66 46.25
CA SER A 9 6.94 27.84 45.75
C SER A 9 6.40 28.37 44.42
N SER A 10 5.87 27.48 43.58
CA SER A 10 5.23 27.83 42.32
C SER A 10 3.89 28.52 42.59
N ARG A 11 3.09 27.94 43.49
CA ARG A 11 1.77 28.50 43.85
C ARG A 11 1.87 29.87 44.48
N ILE A 12 2.83 30.10 45.40
CA ILE A 12 3.05 31.42 46.00
C ILE A 12 3.49 32.46 44.96
N ARG A 13 4.31 32.07 43.98
CA ARG A 13 4.70 32.95 42.86
C ARG A 13 3.53 33.32 41.97
N GLN A 14 2.62 32.37 41.73
CA GLN A 14 1.38 32.65 41.01
C GLN A 14 0.48 33.62 41.79
N LEU A 15 0.39 33.50 43.12
CA LEU A 15 -0.46 34.37 43.93
C LEU A 15 0.08 35.80 44.06
N LEU A 16 1.41 35.99 44.00
CA LEU A 16 2.06 37.28 44.22
C LEU A 16 3.15 37.55 43.15
N PRO A 17 2.77 37.77 41.88
CA PRO A 17 3.73 37.90 40.77
C PRO A 17 4.66 39.11 40.90
N ASN A 18 4.24 40.16 41.61
CA ASN A 18 5.02 41.40 41.79
C ASN A 18 5.96 41.38 43.01
N ASN A 19 5.93 40.32 43.83
CA ASN A 19 6.75 40.24 45.03
C ASN A 19 8.00 39.41 44.74
N SER A 20 9.13 40.09 44.55
CA SER A 20 10.44 39.49 44.27
C SER A 20 11.10 38.86 45.52
N TYR A 21 10.35 38.08 46.30
CA TYR A 21 10.96 37.33 47.40
C TYR A 21 11.71 36.13 46.81
N LYS A 22 13.00 36.01 47.17
CA LYS A 22 13.87 34.86 46.85
C LYS A 22 13.45 33.63 47.65
N LEU A 23 12.20 33.18 47.49
CA LEU A 23 11.70 31.95 48.09
C LEU A 23 12.30 30.77 47.31
N THR A 24 13.33 30.17 47.92
CA THR A 24 14.02 29.02 47.35
C THR A 24 13.31 27.76 47.81
N PRO A 25 13.06 26.76 46.93
CA PRO A 25 12.34 25.52 47.30
C PRO A 25 12.91 24.81 48.53
N LYS A 26 14.22 24.95 48.78
CA LYS A 26 14.91 24.42 49.96
C LYS A 26 14.41 24.99 51.28
N LEU A 27 13.98 26.26 51.32
CA LEU A 27 13.49 26.90 52.54
C LEU A 27 12.06 26.44 52.91
N LEU A 28 11.31 25.95 51.92
CA LEU A 28 9.93 25.48 52.07
C LEU A 28 9.86 23.96 52.30
N ASN A 29 10.88 23.21 51.88
CA ASN A 29 10.95 21.76 52.09
C ASN A 29 10.86 21.41 53.59
N ASP A 30 11.55 22.12 54.47
CA ASP A 30 11.49 21.90 55.92
C ASP A 30 10.06 22.01 56.47
N THR A 31 9.22 22.86 55.84
CA THR A 31 7.82 23.04 56.23
C THR A 31 6.91 21.99 55.60
N CYS A 32 7.22 21.57 54.37
CA CYS A 32 6.54 20.50 53.64
C CYS A 32 6.85 19.10 54.21
N GLU A 33 7.99 18.89 54.87
CA GLU A 33 8.35 17.63 55.51
C GLU A 33 7.57 17.37 56.81
N ASN A 34 6.91 18.39 57.37
CA ASN A 34 6.07 18.23 58.55
C ASN A 34 4.68 17.68 58.20
N THR A 35 4.45 16.40 58.52
CA THR A 35 3.21 15.66 58.24
C THR A 35 1.96 16.34 58.81
N SER A 36 2.07 17.13 59.88
CA SER A 36 0.93 17.81 60.49
C SER A 36 0.41 19.01 59.69
N VAL A 37 1.24 19.60 58.82
CA VAL A 37 0.90 20.80 58.04
C VAL A 37 0.40 20.44 56.63
N GLN A 38 0.65 19.21 56.18
CA GLN A 38 0.25 18.70 54.86
C GLN A 38 -1.24 18.86 54.52
N PRO A 39 -2.21 18.62 55.44
CA PRO A 39 -3.62 18.86 55.14
C PRO A 39 -3.92 20.34 54.83
N PHE A 40 -3.29 21.26 55.56
CA PHE A 40 -3.44 22.69 55.34
C PHE A 40 -2.78 23.14 54.03
N LEU A 41 -1.57 22.65 53.75
CA LEU A 41 -0.89 22.96 52.48
C LEU A 41 -1.72 22.50 51.28
N ARG A 42 -2.38 21.34 51.39
CA ARG A 42 -3.25 20.83 50.32
C ARG A 42 -4.44 21.75 50.10
N TRP A 43 -5.14 22.09 51.18
CA TRP A 43 -6.23 23.04 51.12
C TRP A 43 -5.80 24.39 50.53
N PHE A 44 -4.64 24.91 50.95
CA PHE A 44 -4.10 26.18 50.46
C PHE A 44 -3.84 26.17 48.95
N CYS A 45 -3.16 25.13 48.44
CA CYS A 45 -2.87 25.04 47.01
C CYS A 45 -4.13 24.86 46.15
N GLU A 46 -5.16 24.20 46.66
CA GLU A 46 -6.42 23.95 45.95
C GLU A 46 -7.38 25.15 45.98
N HIS A 47 -7.48 25.87 47.11
CA HIS A 47 -8.57 26.84 47.34
C HIS A 47 -8.13 28.31 47.39
N VAL A 48 -6.82 28.58 47.50
CA VAL A 48 -6.32 29.96 47.48
C VAL A 48 -5.85 30.30 46.07
N GLY A 49 -6.61 31.17 45.41
CA GLY A 49 -6.26 31.83 44.14
C GLY A 49 -5.98 33.33 44.34
N GLN A 50 -5.60 34.02 43.26
CA GLN A 50 -5.24 35.45 43.30
C GLN A 50 -6.40 36.31 43.81
N GLU A 51 -7.63 35.90 43.47
CA GLU A 51 -8.89 36.49 43.90
C GLU A 51 -9.13 36.48 45.41
N ASN A 52 -8.43 35.61 46.15
CA ASN A 52 -8.57 35.45 47.60
C ASN A 52 -7.43 36.11 48.39
N VAL A 53 -6.44 36.69 47.71
CA VAL A 53 -5.26 37.30 48.32
C VAL A 53 -5.36 38.81 48.26
N LEU A 54 -5.78 39.43 49.37
CA LEU A 54 -5.88 40.88 49.47
C LEU A 54 -4.48 41.51 49.54
N LEU A 55 -4.23 42.48 48.67
CA LEU A 55 -3.01 43.27 48.70
C LEU A 55 -2.99 44.21 49.90
N ARG A 56 -1.79 44.59 50.34
CA ARG A 56 -1.62 45.49 51.48
C ARG A 56 -2.34 46.83 51.29
N GLU A 57 -2.39 47.30 50.05
CA GLU A 57 -3.09 48.52 49.66
C GLU A 57 -4.60 48.37 49.80
N GLU A 58 -5.17 47.22 49.41
CA GLU A 58 -6.60 46.91 49.55
C GLU A 58 -6.99 46.74 51.02
N VAL A 59 -6.13 46.13 51.84
CA VAL A 59 -6.34 46.04 53.29
C VAL A 59 -6.29 47.43 53.94
N GLN A 60 -5.38 48.31 53.49
CA GLN A 60 -5.34 49.69 53.96
C GLN A 60 -6.54 50.51 53.48
N LEU A 61 -6.98 50.31 52.24
CA LEU A 61 -8.17 50.94 51.69
C LEU A 61 -9.41 50.51 52.47
N ARG A 62 -9.56 49.21 52.73
CA ARG A 62 -10.63 48.67 53.59
C ARG A 62 -10.62 49.29 54.98
N LYS A 63 -9.44 49.40 55.62
CA LYS A 63 -9.33 50.06 56.94
C LYS A 63 -9.71 51.53 56.89
N ARG A 64 -9.22 52.28 55.90
CA ARG A 64 -9.58 53.70 55.73
C ARG A 64 -11.08 53.88 55.47
N LEU A 65 -11.68 53.05 54.61
CA LEU A 65 -13.10 53.08 54.31
C LEU A 65 -13.96 52.74 55.53
N GLN A 66 -13.51 51.80 56.37
CA GLN A 66 -14.16 51.49 57.65
C GLN A 66 -14.02 52.64 58.66
N GLU A 67 -12.85 53.28 58.72
CA GLU A 67 -12.58 54.43 59.60
C GLU A 67 -13.36 55.69 59.18
N THR A 68 -13.59 55.90 57.88
CA THR A 68 -14.38 57.02 57.36
C THR A 68 -15.88 56.74 57.30
N GLY A 69 -16.34 55.55 57.72
CA GLY A 69 -17.75 55.15 57.64
C GLY A 69 -18.29 55.00 56.21
N ALA A 70 -17.41 54.92 55.21
CA ALA A 70 -17.74 54.82 53.80
C ALA A 70 -17.68 53.37 53.28
N PHE A 71 -17.49 52.40 54.18
CA PHE A 71 -17.48 50.98 53.84
C PHE A 71 -18.92 50.45 53.78
N LEU A 72 -19.47 50.40 52.57
CA LEU A 72 -20.81 49.90 52.33
C LEU A 72 -20.80 48.38 52.20
N SER A 73 -21.79 47.71 52.81
CA SER A 73 -21.91 46.25 52.81
C SER A 73 -23.35 45.83 52.48
N GLY A 74 -23.53 44.83 51.60
CA GLY A 74 -24.85 44.29 51.28
C GLY A 74 -25.77 45.30 50.57
N GLU A 75 -26.99 45.48 51.09
CA GLU A 75 -28.05 46.28 50.45
C GLU A 75 -27.70 47.77 50.27
N GLU A 76 -26.84 48.34 51.12
CA GLU A 76 -26.42 49.75 50.99
C GLU A 76 -25.42 49.94 49.85
N LEU A 77 -24.54 48.96 49.65
CA LEU A 77 -23.62 48.93 48.52
C LEU A 77 -24.42 48.73 47.23
N GLU A 78 -25.38 47.80 47.20
CA GLU A 78 -26.25 47.58 46.03
C GLU A 78 -27.04 48.85 45.67
N ARG A 79 -27.52 49.60 46.67
CA ARG A 79 -28.28 50.82 46.43
C ARG A 79 -27.42 51.96 45.87
N GLU A 80 -26.20 52.13 46.39
CA GLU A 80 -25.24 53.09 45.81
C GLU A 80 -24.73 52.63 44.44
N LEU A 81 -24.54 51.33 44.22
CA LEU A 81 -24.14 50.79 42.93
C LEU A 81 -25.24 51.07 41.89
N ILE A 82 -26.51 50.80 42.22
CA ILE A 82 -27.66 51.10 41.36
C ILE A 82 -27.77 52.61 41.11
N GLY A 83 -27.52 53.44 42.11
CA GLY A 83 -27.49 54.90 41.98
C GLY A 83 -26.38 55.40 41.04
N ALA A 84 -25.15 54.91 41.22
CA ALA A 84 -23.99 55.26 40.40
C ALA A 84 -24.10 54.71 38.97
N ILE A 85 -24.69 53.53 38.80
CA ILE A 85 -24.99 52.92 37.50
C ILE A 85 -26.09 53.73 36.77
N GLY A 86 -27.00 54.38 37.49
CA GLY A 86 -28.02 55.27 36.92
C GLY A 86 -27.43 56.50 36.20
N GLU A 87 -26.23 56.95 36.59
CA GLU A 87 -25.53 58.07 35.94
C GLU A 87 -24.71 57.63 34.70
N CYS A 88 -24.50 56.33 34.49
CA CYS A 88 -23.74 55.76 33.36
C CYS A 88 -24.57 54.70 32.61
N PRO A 89 -25.44 55.10 31.66
CA PRO A 89 -26.35 54.19 30.96
C PRO A 89 -25.65 53.11 30.11
N GLU A 90 -24.38 53.32 29.74
CA GLU A 90 -23.57 52.36 28.98
C GLU A 90 -23.20 51.10 29.80
N LEU A 91 -23.00 51.24 31.11
CA LEU A 91 -22.72 50.13 32.03
C LEU A 91 -24.00 49.31 32.33
N LEU A 92 -25.16 49.96 32.34
CA LEU A 92 -26.47 49.34 32.51
C LEU A 92 -26.80 48.40 31.34
N MET A 93 -26.40 48.76 30.11
CA MET A 93 -26.58 47.87 28.95
C MET A 93 -25.71 46.60 29.01
N LEU A 94 -24.52 46.68 29.61
CA LEU A 94 -23.64 45.50 29.78
C LEU A 94 -24.24 44.50 30.78
N VAL A 95 -24.82 44.99 31.88
CA VAL A 95 -25.43 44.14 32.91
C VAL A 95 -26.81 43.62 32.48
N GLN A 96 -27.59 44.41 31.73
CA GLN A 96 -28.88 43.95 31.20
C GLN A 96 -28.71 42.91 30.07
N ARG A 97 -27.66 42.99 29.26
CA ARG A 97 -27.35 41.94 28.26
C ARG A 97 -26.99 40.59 28.86
N THR A 98 -26.45 40.56 30.08
CA THR A 98 -26.17 39.30 30.79
C THR A 98 -27.40 38.70 31.49
N GLY A 99 -28.53 39.42 31.54
CA GLY A 99 -29.76 38.97 32.21
C GLY A 99 -30.80 38.30 31.30
N ASP A 100 -30.73 38.50 29.98
CA ASP A 100 -31.58 37.79 29.02
C ASP A 100 -30.93 36.46 28.66
N GLY A 101 -31.67 35.36 28.84
CA GLY A 101 -31.20 33.97 28.83
C GLY A 101 -30.74 33.40 27.48
N ASP A 102 -29.86 34.11 26.78
CA ASP A 102 -29.28 33.74 25.49
C ASP A 102 -27.77 33.45 25.60
N VAL A 103 -27.01 34.25 26.34
CA VAL A 103 -25.54 34.07 26.49
C VAL A 103 -25.17 32.73 27.13
N GLY A 104 -25.99 32.24 28.08
CA GLY A 104 -25.78 30.92 28.68
C GLY A 104 -26.06 29.77 27.70
N LYS A 105 -26.95 29.96 26.72
CA LYS A 105 -27.21 28.95 25.68
C LYS A 105 -26.13 29.00 24.61
N GLU A 106 -25.66 30.18 24.23
CA GLU A 106 -24.50 30.34 23.35
C GLU A 106 -23.26 29.66 23.94
N TYR A 107 -23.01 29.84 25.24
CA TYR A 107 -21.91 29.17 25.94
C TYR A 107 -22.05 27.64 25.96
N GLU A 108 -23.23 27.08 26.24
CA GLU A 108 -23.42 25.63 26.20
C GLU A 108 -23.30 25.07 24.78
N VAL A 109 -23.79 25.79 23.76
CA VAL A 109 -23.61 25.40 22.35
C VAL A 109 -22.14 25.42 21.94
N GLU A 110 -21.39 26.43 22.35
CA GLU A 110 -19.94 26.53 22.06
C GLU A 110 -19.14 25.47 22.82
N LYS A 111 -19.54 25.15 24.05
CA LYS A 111 -18.95 24.07 24.83
C LYS A 111 -19.24 22.69 24.22
N ASP A 112 -20.47 22.44 23.77
CA ASP A 112 -20.83 21.19 23.08
C ASP A 112 -20.05 21.03 21.75
N ALA A 113 -19.84 22.13 21.02
CA ALA A 113 -19.00 22.15 19.82
C ALA A 113 -17.53 21.86 20.16
N TYR A 114 -16.99 22.50 21.21
CA TYR A 114 -15.64 22.24 21.69
C TYR A 114 -15.45 20.77 22.13
N ASP A 115 -16.41 20.22 22.89
CA ASP A 115 -16.36 18.83 23.33
C ASP A 115 -16.49 17.85 22.14
N ALA A 116 -17.17 18.23 21.05
CA ALA A 116 -17.21 17.45 19.81
C ALA A 116 -15.85 17.50 19.10
N ASP A 117 -15.25 18.68 18.96
CA ASP A 117 -13.94 18.85 18.35
C ASP A 117 -12.85 18.07 19.11
N VAL A 118 -12.90 18.07 20.45
CA VAL A 118 -11.98 17.29 21.28
C VAL A 118 -12.11 15.79 21.00
N ARG A 119 -13.34 15.26 20.89
CA ARG A 119 -13.57 13.84 20.54
C ARG A 119 -13.07 13.51 19.14
N ASP A 120 -13.25 14.41 18.19
CA ASP A 120 -12.77 14.23 16.82
C ASP A 120 -11.24 14.23 16.77
N ILE A 121 -10.58 15.11 17.53
CA ILE A 121 -9.13 15.12 17.69
C ILE A 121 -8.63 13.80 18.30
N GLU A 122 -9.25 13.33 19.39
CA GLU A 122 -8.88 12.05 20.01
C GLU A 122 -9.04 10.87 19.04
N THR A 123 -10.09 10.89 18.23
CA THR A 123 -10.34 9.87 17.20
C THR A 123 -9.28 9.92 16.09
N LEU A 124 -8.91 11.13 15.66
CA LEU A 124 -7.85 11.34 14.68
C LEU A 124 -6.49 10.87 15.21
N GLU A 125 -6.15 11.19 16.45
CA GLU A 125 -4.92 10.73 17.11
C GLU A 125 -4.86 9.20 17.19
N LEU A 126 -5.97 8.55 17.56
CA LEU A 126 -6.06 7.10 17.56
C LEU A 126 -5.86 6.53 16.15
N SER A 127 -6.52 7.11 15.14
CA SER A 127 -6.40 6.65 13.75
C SER A 127 -4.97 6.80 13.22
N LEU A 128 -4.30 7.90 13.55
CA LEU A 128 -2.92 8.16 13.15
C LEU A 128 -1.97 7.15 13.82
N LYS A 129 -2.22 6.82 15.09
CA LYS A 129 -1.48 5.75 15.78
C LYS A 129 -1.70 4.40 15.11
N THR A 130 -2.93 4.04 14.76
CA THR A 130 -3.20 2.77 14.06
C THR A 130 -2.56 2.71 12.68
N LEU A 131 -2.55 3.82 11.93
CA LEU A 131 -1.88 3.90 10.64
C LEU A 131 -0.37 3.71 10.76
N LYS A 132 0.23 4.31 11.79
CA LYS A 132 1.66 4.15 12.08
C LYS A 132 2.03 2.73 12.49
N ASP A 133 1.18 2.08 13.29
CA ASP A 133 1.38 0.68 13.67
C ASP A 133 1.27 -0.24 12.43
N LEU A 134 0.34 0.04 11.52
CA LEU A 134 0.20 -0.67 10.23
C LEU A 134 1.41 -0.44 9.31
N GLU A 135 1.90 0.80 9.22
CA GLU A 135 3.10 1.15 8.43
C GLU A 135 4.32 0.33 8.89
N ASN A 136 4.57 0.26 10.20
CA ASN A 136 5.66 -0.55 10.73
C ASN A 136 5.48 -2.05 10.43
N GLN A 137 4.25 -2.57 10.50
CA GLN A 137 3.97 -3.97 10.16
C GLN A 137 4.27 -4.27 8.68
N LEU A 138 3.87 -3.37 7.78
CA LEU A 138 4.15 -3.51 6.35
C LEU A 138 5.64 -3.40 6.05
N GLU A 139 6.38 -2.53 6.75
CA GLU A 139 7.85 -2.47 6.63
C GLU A 139 8.50 -3.80 7.05
N GLU A 140 8.08 -4.39 8.17
CA GLU A 140 8.58 -5.70 8.62
C GLU A 140 8.25 -6.83 7.63
N GLU A 141 7.04 -6.82 7.05
CA GLU A 141 6.64 -7.81 6.03
C GLU A 141 7.46 -7.67 4.75
N ILE A 142 7.69 -6.43 4.28
CA ILE A 142 8.52 -6.15 3.11
C ILE A 142 9.96 -6.62 3.34
N GLU A 143 10.56 -6.31 4.50
CA GLU A 143 11.92 -6.77 4.82
C GLU A 143 12.03 -8.31 4.85
N ALA A 144 11.00 -8.98 5.36
CA ALA A 144 10.95 -10.45 5.38
C ALA A 144 10.84 -11.04 3.96
N GLU A 145 9.96 -10.49 3.11
CA GLU A 145 9.81 -10.94 1.72
C GLU A 145 11.09 -10.68 0.90
N GLU A 146 11.75 -9.53 1.09
CA GLU A 146 13.03 -9.23 0.43
C GLU A 146 14.12 -10.24 0.81
N ALA A 147 14.20 -10.63 2.09
CA ALA A 147 15.16 -11.63 2.56
C ALA A 147 14.90 -13.01 1.94
N ASP A 148 13.64 -13.42 1.85
CA ASP A 148 13.25 -14.69 1.22
C ASP A 148 13.51 -14.67 -0.29
N LEU A 149 13.24 -13.55 -0.97
CA LEU A 149 13.54 -13.38 -2.39
C LEU A 149 15.06 -13.46 -2.66
N GLN A 150 15.88 -12.83 -1.82
CA GLN A 150 17.34 -12.96 -1.93
C GLN A 150 17.81 -14.42 -1.77
N LYS A 151 17.22 -15.16 -0.84
CA LYS A 151 17.54 -16.58 -0.62
C LYS A 151 17.19 -17.42 -1.85
N ILE A 152 16.01 -17.22 -2.43
CA ILE A 152 15.57 -17.91 -3.66
C ILE A 152 16.53 -17.57 -4.81
N ARG A 153 16.87 -16.29 -4.99
CA ARG A 153 17.80 -15.87 -6.04
C ARG A 153 19.18 -16.51 -5.91
N ILE A 154 19.71 -16.63 -4.69
CA ILE A 154 20.98 -17.34 -4.46
C ILE A 154 20.88 -18.82 -4.83
N GLN A 155 19.77 -19.47 -4.50
CA GLN A 155 19.55 -20.88 -4.87
C GLN A 155 19.44 -21.05 -6.38
N GLU A 156 18.73 -20.16 -7.05
CA GLU A 156 18.58 -20.17 -8.51
C GLU A 156 19.93 -19.96 -9.22
N CYS A 157 20.75 -19.00 -8.76
CA CYS A 157 22.10 -18.80 -9.28
C CYS A 157 22.96 -20.07 -9.16
N LYS A 158 22.91 -20.75 -8.00
CA LYS A 158 23.65 -22.00 -7.79
C LYS A 158 23.20 -23.10 -8.76
N LEU A 159 21.89 -23.24 -8.96
CA LEU A 159 21.36 -24.21 -9.93
C LEU A 159 21.84 -23.90 -11.35
N TYR A 160 21.82 -22.64 -11.77
CA TYR A 160 22.35 -22.27 -13.09
C TYR A 160 23.85 -22.55 -13.22
N GLU A 161 24.65 -22.29 -12.18
CA GLU A 161 26.07 -22.63 -12.16
C GLU A 161 26.29 -24.15 -12.28
N ASP A 162 25.51 -24.96 -11.55
CA ASP A 162 25.58 -26.42 -11.63
C ASP A 162 25.19 -26.92 -13.04
N TYR A 163 24.13 -26.37 -13.63
CA TYR A 163 23.71 -26.72 -15.00
C TYR A 163 24.74 -26.28 -16.04
N ALA A 164 25.37 -25.12 -15.88
CA ALA A 164 26.44 -24.68 -16.76
C ALA A 164 27.62 -25.66 -16.71
N GLY A 165 28.02 -26.09 -15.51
CA GLY A 165 29.07 -27.10 -15.34
C GLY A 165 28.72 -28.45 -15.98
N LEU A 166 27.44 -28.86 -15.91
CA LEU A 166 26.96 -30.09 -16.57
C LEU A 166 27.03 -29.97 -18.09
N ILE A 167 26.63 -28.83 -18.66
CA ILE A 167 26.66 -28.58 -20.10
C ILE A 167 28.12 -28.57 -20.60
N ASP A 168 29.02 -27.92 -19.88
CA ASP A 168 30.45 -27.90 -20.22
C ASP A 168 31.06 -29.31 -20.18
N GLY A 169 30.70 -30.11 -19.17
CA GLY A 169 31.11 -31.51 -19.07
C GLY A 169 30.59 -32.36 -20.24
N PHE A 170 29.33 -32.15 -20.64
CA PHE A 170 28.74 -32.82 -21.78
C PHE A 170 29.42 -32.42 -23.11
N ASP A 171 29.66 -31.12 -23.33
CA ASP A 171 30.33 -30.63 -24.54
C ASP A 171 31.77 -31.18 -24.63
N SER A 172 32.50 -31.21 -23.51
CA SER A 172 33.83 -31.83 -23.45
C SER A 172 33.80 -33.30 -23.84
N ALA A 173 32.83 -34.08 -23.31
CA ALA A 173 32.67 -35.49 -23.64
C ALA A 173 32.30 -35.70 -25.12
N CYS A 174 31.45 -34.84 -25.68
CA CYS A 174 31.10 -34.86 -27.09
C CYS A 174 32.31 -34.59 -28.00
N ARG A 175 33.14 -33.60 -27.66
CA ARG A 175 34.38 -33.29 -28.41
C ARG A 175 35.37 -34.44 -28.36
N GLU A 176 35.60 -35.04 -27.18
CA GLU A 176 36.48 -36.20 -27.04
C GLU A 176 35.96 -37.40 -27.86
N THR A 177 34.64 -37.63 -27.84
CA THR A 177 34.01 -38.69 -28.64
C THR A 177 34.18 -38.42 -30.14
N TYR A 178 34.05 -37.17 -30.57
CA TYR A 178 34.27 -36.78 -31.96
C TYR A 178 35.70 -37.04 -32.41
N ASP A 179 36.70 -36.65 -31.61
CA ASP A 179 38.12 -36.89 -31.91
C ASP A 179 38.44 -38.39 -32.00
N ASN A 180 37.85 -39.19 -31.10
CA ASN A 180 37.97 -40.65 -31.12
C ASN A 180 37.34 -41.24 -32.38
N VAL A 181 36.14 -40.79 -32.78
CA VAL A 181 35.47 -41.23 -34.02
C VAL A 181 36.29 -40.81 -35.24
N GLN A 182 36.82 -39.58 -35.28
CA GLN A 182 37.65 -39.11 -36.39
C GLN A 182 38.93 -39.95 -36.54
N THR A 183 39.57 -40.27 -35.41
CA THR A 183 40.74 -41.16 -35.38
C THR A 183 40.38 -42.56 -35.90
N LEU A 184 39.24 -43.11 -35.46
CA LEU A 184 38.75 -44.41 -35.88
C LEU A 184 38.44 -44.44 -37.39
N VAL A 185 37.75 -43.42 -37.90
CA VAL A 185 37.46 -43.26 -39.35
C VAL A 185 38.76 -43.18 -40.14
N GLY A 186 39.76 -42.44 -39.67
CA GLY A 186 41.08 -42.38 -40.31
C GLY A 186 41.76 -43.76 -40.37
N VAL A 187 41.70 -44.54 -39.29
CA VAL A 187 42.25 -45.91 -39.24
C VAL A 187 41.50 -46.83 -40.22
N TYR A 188 40.17 -46.80 -40.26
CA TYR A 188 39.38 -47.62 -41.19
C TYR A 188 39.56 -47.19 -42.66
N GLY A 189 39.67 -45.90 -42.94
CA GLY A 189 39.98 -45.38 -44.27
C GLY A 189 41.34 -45.85 -44.77
N ASN A 190 42.37 -45.75 -43.92
CA ASN A 190 43.72 -46.26 -44.25
C ASN A 190 43.73 -47.78 -44.45
N ALA A 191 42.97 -48.54 -43.64
CA ALA A 191 42.84 -49.99 -43.80
C ALA A 191 42.11 -50.38 -45.10
N ALA A 192 41.04 -49.67 -45.47
CA ALA A 192 40.31 -49.87 -46.73
C ALA A 192 41.20 -49.58 -47.95
N GLU A 193 42.03 -48.53 -47.88
CA GLU A 193 43.00 -48.17 -48.92
C GLU A 193 44.28 -49.03 -48.90
N LYS A 194 44.40 -50.00 -47.97
CA LYS A 194 45.58 -50.85 -47.75
C LYS A 194 46.87 -50.04 -47.52
N LYS A 195 46.77 -48.86 -46.90
CA LYS A 195 47.90 -47.99 -46.54
C LYS A 195 48.31 -48.25 -45.09
N GLY A 196 49.60 -48.55 -44.88
CA GLY A 196 50.19 -48.74 -43.54
C GLY A 196 50.35 -50.20 -43.09
N PRO A 197 50.77 -50.44 -41.83
CA PRO A 197 50.96 -51.77 -41.28
C PRO A 197 49.64 -52.57 -41.29
N PRO A 198 49.66 -53.89 -41.51
CA PRO A 198 48.47 -54.72 -41.44
C PRO A 198 47.92 -54.74 -40.00
N ILE A 199 46.84 -54.00 -39.77
CA ILE A 199 46.15 -53.93 -38.47
C ILE A 199 45.11 -55.06 -38.41
N VAL A 200 45.12 -55.84 -37.32
CA VAL A 200 44.38 -57.11 -37.12
C VAL A 200 42.84 -56.94 -37.03
N TRP A 201 42.33 -55.71 -37.08
CA TRP A 201 40.94 -55.38 -36.77
C TRP A 201 39.98 -55.55 -37.95
N THR A 202 40.45 -56.01 -39.11
CA THR A 202 39.59 -56.43 -40.24
C THR A 202 38.67 -57.61 -39.90
N GLN A 203 38.67 -58.12 -38.65
CA GLN A 203 37.88 -59.25 -38.19
C GLN A 203 36.68 -58.90 -37.29
N VAL A 204 36.48 -57.65 -36.88
CA VAL A 204 35.21 -57.26 -36.25
C VAL A 204 34.29 -56.76 -37.37
N PRO A 205 33.23 -57.50 -37.74
CA PRO A 205 32.27 -57.02 -38.71
C PRO A 205 31.69 -55.70 -38.18
N LEU A 206 31.72 -54.64 -38.99
CA LEU A 206 31.11 -53.35 -38.65
C LEU A 206 29.67 -53.52 -38.15
N ASP A 207 28.94 -54.47 -38.72
CA ASP A 207 27.58 -54.86 -38.28
C ASP A 207 27.51 -55.29 -36.81
N LEU A 208 28.54 -55.97 -36.31
CA LEU A 208 28.61 -56.46 -34.94
C LEU A 208 28.92 -55.30 -33.98
N PHE A 209 29.78 -54.37 -34.38
CA PHE A 209 30.03 -53.13 -33.62
C PHE A 209 28.77 -52.27 -33.56
N ILE A 210 28.12 -52.01 -34.71
CA ILE A 210 26.86 -51.24 -34.79
C ILE A 210 25.80 -51.86 -33.87
N LYS A 211 25.59 -53.18 -33.93
CA LYS A 211 24.65 -53.88 -33.03
C LYS A 211 25.01 -53.73 -31.56
N HIS A 212 26.31 -53.72 -31.23
CA HIS A 212 26.76 -53.58 -29.84
C HIS A 212 26.57 -52.15 -29.32
N THR A 213 26.79 -51.16 -30.18
CA THR A 213 26.52 -49.75 -29.87
C THR A 213 25.02 -49.49 -29.73
N ASP A 214 24.19 -50.07 -30.60
CA ASP A 214 22.73 -49.95 -30.51
C ASP A 214 22.18 -50.60 -29.24
N THR A 215 22.66 -51.79 -28.87
CA THR A 215 22.24 -52.46 -27.63
C THR A 215 22.68 -51.65 -26.39
N TYR A 216 23.87 -51.07 -26.40
CA TYR A 216 24.32 -50.19 -25.31
C TYR A 216 23.52 -48.89 -25.23
N ASN A 217 23.24 -48.23 -26.37
CA ASN A 217 22.39 -47.05 -26.42
C ASN A 217 20.95 -47.34 -25.96
N ASN A 218 20.40 -48.50 -26.31
CA ASN A 218 19.09 -48.93 -25.84
C ASN A 218 19.10 -49.21 -24.33
N TYR A 219 20.19 -49.79 -23.80
CA TYR A 219 20.37 -49.96 -22.36
C TYR A 219 20.44 -48.62 -21.62
N LEU A 220 21.22 -47.66 -22.13
CA LEU A 220 21.29 -46.32 -21.56
C LEU A 220 19.94 -45.59 -21.64
N ARG A 221 19.24 -45.66 -22.78
CA ARG A 221 17.87 -45.12 -22.91
C ARG A 221 16.93 -45.74 -21.88
N PHE A 222 17.00 -47.06 -21.70
CA PHE A 222 16.18 -47.76 -20.70
C PHE A 222 16.51 -47.29 -19.29
N GLN A 223 17.80 -47.16 -18.95
CA GLN A 223 18.25 -46.72 -17.63
C GLN A 223 17.84 -45.27 -17.34
N VAL A 224 18.04 -44.36 -18.30
CA VAL A 224 17.60 -42.96 -18.22
C VAL A 224 16.07 -42.89 -18.06
N SER A 225 15.33 -43.63 -18.88
CA SER A 225 13.87 -43.70 -18.78
C SER A 225 13.41 -44.26 -17.43
N ARG A 226 14.15 -45.23 -16.88
CA ARG A 226 13.86 -45.82 -15.57
C ARG A 226 14.11 -44.83 -14.45
N GLU A 227 15.22 -44.12 -14.45
CA GLU A 227 15.53 -43.13 -13.41
C GLU A 227 14.64 -41.89 -13.50
N LEU A 228 14.27 -41.44 -14.71
CA LEU A 228 13.25 -40.40 -14.89
C LEU A 228 11.89 -40.84 -14.34
N LYS A 229 11.44 -42.07 -14.65
CA LYS A 229 10.20 -42.62 -14.08
C LYS A 229 10.29 -42.79 -12.57
N GLN A 230 11.46 -43.13 -12.04
CA GLN A 230 11.68 -43.30 -10.61
C GLN A 230 11.65 -41.95 -9.87
N MET A 231 12.24 -40.90 -10.44
CA MET A 231 12.10 -39.52 -9.93
C MET A 231 10.64 -39.03 -10.01
N GLN A 232 9.93 -39.34 -11.10
CA GLN A 232 8.51 -39.01 -11.24
C GLN A 232 7.65 -39.74 -10.20
N ASN A 233 7.96 -41.01 -9.94
CA ASN A 233 7.31 -41.81 -8.89
C ASN A 233 7.69 -41.38 -7.48
N ASP A 234 8.91 -40.91 -7.22
CA ASP A 234 9.31 -40.38 -5.90
C ASP A 234 8.62 -39.02 -5.64
N VAL A 235 8.50 -38.17 -6.66
CA VAL A 235 7.70 -36.94 -6.62
C VAL A 235 6.21 -37.26 -6.38
N LEU A 236 5.67 -38.28 -7.06
CA LEU A 236 4.29 -38.76 -6.87
C LEU A 236 4.08 -39.53 -5.56
N SER A 237 5.09 -40.19 -4.99
CA SER A 237 4.94 -40.93 -3.71
C SER A 237 4.85 -40.00 -2.50
N THR A 238 5.31 -38.75 -2.65
CA THR A 238 5.05 -37.68 -1.66
C THR A 238 3.68 -37.00 -1.84
N SER A 239 2.98 -37.26 -2.94
CA SER A 239 1.66 -36.72 -3.25
C SER A 239 0.62 -37.85 -3.17
N THR A 240 -0.16 -37.84 -2.10
CA THR A 240 -1.14 -38.88 -1.79
C THR A 240 -2.34 -38.85 -2.76
N HIS A 241 -2.18 -39.29 -4.01
CA HIS A 241 -3.32 -39.67 -4.85
C HIS A 241 -2.93 -40.77 -5.81
N GLY A 242 -3.27 -42.00 -5.41
CA GLY A 242 -3.30 -43.13 -6.32
C GLY A 242 -4.48 -43.02 -7.27
N GLN A 243 -4.27 -43.37 -8.53
CA GLN A 243 -5.12 -44.32 -9.25
C GLN A 243 -4.51 -44.68 -10.62
N LEU A 244 -4.35 -46.01 -10.77
CA LEU A 244 -4.53 -46.80 -12.00
C LEU A 244 -3.45 -46.72 -13.10
N GLY A 245 -2.83 -47.87 -13.33
CA GLY A 245 -2.20 -48.19 -14.60
C GLY A 245 -3.22 -48.66 -15.63
N ASP A 246 -2.93 -48.42 -16.91
CA ASP A 246 -3.12 -49.35 -18.02
C ASP A 246 -2.40 -48.82 -19.27
N GLU A 247 -2.16 -49.71 -20.23
CA GLU A 247 -1.18 -49.67 -21.33
C GLU A 247 -1.42 -48.63 -22.47
N ASP A 248 -2.11 -47.50 -22.25
CA ASP A 248 -2.42 -46.48 -23.28
C ASP A 248 -1.48 -45.24 -23.31
N SER A 249 -0.38 -45.29 -22.55
CA SER A 249 0.41 -44.09 -22.20
C SER A 249 1.06 -43.29 -23.35
N SER A 250 1.20 -43.85 -24.56
CA SER A 250 1.78 -43.11 -25.70
C SER A 250 0.80 -42.12 -26.32
N GLU A 251 -0.48 -42.50 -26.47
CA GLU A 251 -1.51 -41.59 -26.98
C GLU A 251 -1.97 -40.64 -25.87
N GLN A 252 -2.03 -41.11 -24.62
CA GLN A 252 -2.32 -40.27 -23.46
C GLN A 252 -1.24 -39.19 -23.25
N MET A 253 0.05 -39.52 -23.32
CA MET A 253 1.13 -38.51 -23.23
C MET A 253 1.12 -37.50 -24.40
N GLN A 254 0.76 -37.93 -25.62
CA GLN A 254 0.61 -37.00 -26.75
C GLN A 254 -0.60 -36.07 -26.55
N ASN A 255 -1.69 -36.59 -25.99
CA ASN A 255 -2.86 -35.80 -25.62
C ASN A 255 -2.56 -34.83 -24.48
N ASP A 256 -1.81 -35.26 -23.47
CA ASP A 256 -1.41 -34.43 -22.34
C ASP A 256 -0.47 -33.30 -22.79
N ARG A 257 0.47 -33.60 -23.69
CA ARG A 257 1.34 -32.58 -24.31
C ARG A 257 0.57 -31.62 -25.21
N ALA A 258 -0.44 -32.11 -25.93
CA ALA A 258 -1.33 -31.26 -26.71
C ALA A 258 -2.20 -30.37 -25.79
N TYR A 259 -2.65 -30.91 -24.65
CA TYR A 259 -3.39 -30.18 -23.63
C TYR A 259 -2.52 -29.10 -22.97
N GLU A 260 -1.29 -29.43 -22.63
CA GLU A 260 -0.31 -28.48 -22.09
C GLU A 260 -0.01 -27.37 -23.10
N LEU A 261 0.18 -27.70 -24.38
CA LEU A 261 0.34 -26.72 -25.46
C LEU A 261 -0.87 -25.79 -25.61
N ILE A 262 -2.09 -26.34 -25.57
CA ILE A 262 -3.33 -25.55 -25.61
C ILE A 262 -3.42 -24.65 -24.37
N THR A 263 -3.00 -25.14 -23.22
CA THR A 263 -3.02 -24.37 -21.97
C THR A 263 -2.01 -23.24 -22.01
N CYS A 264 -0.77 -23.50 -22.43
CA CYS A 264 0.24 -22.47 -22.65
C CYS A 264 -0.21 -21.45 -23.70
N GLN A 265 -0.84 -21.89 -24.79
CA GLN A 265 -1.40 -21.01 -25.81
C GLN A 265 -2.50 -20.12 -25.24
N ASN A 266 -3.41 -20.67 -24.42
CA ASN A 266 -4.47 -19.90 -23.78
C ASN A 266 -3.91 -18.89 -22.76
N ILE A 267 -2.90 -19.27 -21.98
CA ILE A 267 -2.20 -18.36 -21.06
C ILE A 267 -1.53 -17.22 -21.83
N LEU A 268 -0.87 -17.54 -22.95
CA LEU A 268 -0.20 -16.54 -23.77
C LEU A 268 -1.21 -15.60 -24.43
N ILE A 269 -2.34 -16.13 -24.92
CA ILE A 269 -3.44 -15.31 -25.45
C ILE A 269 -3.99 -14.39 -24.34
N ALA A 270 -4.29 -14.92 -23.15
CA ALA A 270 -4.79 -14.14 -22.03
C ALA A 270 -3.82 -13.02 -21.64
N SER A 271 -2.54 -13.35 -21.48
CA SER A 271 -1.48 -12.39 -21.16
C SER A 271 -1.33 -11.29 -22.23
N THR A 272 -1.38 -11.65 -23.52
CA THR A 272 -1.32 -10.64 -24.60
C THR A 272 -2.57 -9.76 -24.63
N LEU A 273 -3.74 -10.28 -24.26
CA LEU A 273 -4.98 -9.53 -24.22
C LEU A 273 -4.99 -8.54 -23.05
N GLU A 274 -4.54 -8.99 -21.87
CA GLU A 274 -4.32 -8.14 -20.69
C GLU A 274 -3.26 -7.05 -20.97
N GLU A 275 -2.17 -7.36 -21.67
CA GLU A 275 -1.16 -6.37 -22.07
C GLU A 275 -1.75 -5.31 -23.00
N ILE A 276 -2.57 -5.71 -23.99
CA ILE A 276 -3.26 -4.79 -24.89
C ILE A 276 -4.23 -3.90 -24.12
N GLU A 277 -5.01 -4.47 -23.19
CA GLU A 277 -5.95 -3.73 -22.36
C GLU A 277 -5.23 -2.74 -21.43
N ALA A 278 -4.15 -3.17 -20.76
CA ALA A 278 -3.33 -2.31 -19.93
C ALA A 278 -2.71 -1.17 -20.74
N ARG A 279 -2.24 -1.45 -21.96
CA ARG A 279 -1.72 -0.42 -22.87
C ARG A 279 -2.79 0.56 -23.32
N GLN A 280 -4.01 0.09 -23.60
CA GLN A 280 -5.14 0.97 -23.92
C GLN A 280 -5.49 1.88 -22.74
N VAL A 281 -5.57 1.32 -21.52
CA VAL A 281 -5.80 2.11 -20.29
C VAL A 281 -4.70 3.15 -20.10
N LEU A 282 -3.42 2.79 -20.29
CA LEU A 282 -2.30 3.71 -20.17
C LEU A 282 -2.38 4.85 -21.20
N THR A 283 -2.69 4.55 -22.46
CA THR A 283 -2.88 5.60 -23.47
C THR A 283 -4.10 6.48 -23.19
N ALA A 284 -5.17 5.91 -22.62
CA ALA A 284 -6.35 6.67 -22.23
C ALA A 284 -6.06 7.57 -21.02
N THR A 285 -5.31 7.09 -20.03
CA THR A 285 -4.93 7.89 -18.85
C THR A 285 -3.93 8.99 -19.22
N GLU A 286 -2.99 8.72 -20.13
CA GLU A 286 -2.11 9.76 -20.70
C GLU A 286 -2.91 10.82 -21.47
N ALA A 287 -3.90 10.41 -22.26
CA ALA A 287 -4.80 11.32 -22.97
C ALA A 287 -5.67 12.14 -22.02
N VAL A 288 -6.17 11.54 -20.94
CA VAL A 288 -6.92 12.25 -19.88
C VAL A 288 -6.02 13.23 -19.13
N ALA A 289 -4.78 12.84 -18.83
CA ALA A 289 -3.81 13.72 -18.16
C ALA A 289 -3.42 14.90 -19.05
N THR A 290 -3.17 14.69 -20.34
CA THR A 290 -2.93 15.78 -21.30
C THR A 290 -4.16 16.67 -21.45
N HIS A 291 -5.36 16.09 -21.53
CA HIS A 291 -6.59 16.88 -21.61
C HIS A 291 -6.88 17.66 -20.32
N ALA A 292 -6.53 17.13 -19.16
CA ALA A 292 -6.60 17.84 -17.88
C ALA A 292 -5.58 18.99 -17.83
N LEU A 293 -4.36 18.76 -18.31
CA LEU A 293 -3.33 19.81 -18.43
C LEU A 293 -3.76 20.94 -19.37
N ASP A 294 -4.47 20.61 -20.46
CA ASP A 294 -5.04 21.58 -21.39
C ASP A 294 -6.21 22.36 -20.77
N ILE A 295 -7.12 21.68 -20.04
CA ILE A 295 -8.24 22.33 -19.33
C ILE A 295 -7.72 23.33 -18.29
N TYR A 296 -6.67 22.95 -17.57
CA TYR A 296 -6.05 23.80 -16.54
C TYR A 296 -4.95 24.72 -17.09
N ASN A 297 -4.73 24.78 -18.41
CA ASN A 297 -3.72 25.61 -19.09
C ASN A 297 -2.37 25.65 -18.36
N HIS A 298 -1.78 24.49 -18.05
CA HIS A 298 -0.51 24.39 -17.30
C HIS A 298 -0.47 25.10 -15.93
N GLY A 299 -1.63 25.35 -15.30
CA GLY A 299 -1.75 25.98 -13.98
C GLY A 299 -2.20 27.45 -13.99
N GLU A 300 -2.50 28.04 -15.15
CA GLU A 300 -3.08 29.38 -15.24
C GLU A 300 -4.55 29.33 -15.67
N VAL A 301 -5.47 29.46 -14.71
CA VAL A 301 -6.92 29.53 -14.98
C VAL A 301 -7.23 30.80 -15.78
N LYS A 302 -7.44 30.68 -17.09
CA LYS A 302 -8.01 31.77 -17.90
C LYS A 302 -9.48 31.94 -17.52
N SER A 303 -9.77 32.99 -16.76
CA SER A 303 -11.14 33.46 -16.58
C SER A 303 -11.60 34.14 -17.87
N PRO A 304 -12.82 33.87 -18.38
CA PRO A 304 -13.33 34.56 -19.56
C PRO A 304 -13.34 36.07 -19.34
N GLU A 305 -12.62 36.82 -20.18
CA GLU A 305 -12.49 38.27 -20.02
C GLU A 305 -13.82 39.02 -20.26
N SER A 306 -14.79 38.38 -20.92
CA SER A 306 -16.15 38.91 -21.06
C SER A 306 -17.24 37.84 -21.00
N VAL A 307 -18.44 38.27 -20.58
CA VAL A 307 -19.67 37.46 -20.56
C VAL A 307 -20.05 36.92 -21.95
N ALA A 308 -19.64 37.59 -23.03
CA ALA A 308 -19.88 37.13 -24.40
C ALA A 308 -18.99 35.93 -24.77
N GLN A 309 -17.70 35.96 -24.38
CA GLN A 309 -16.79 34.82 -24.58
C GLN A 309 -17.22 33.62 -23.77
N MET A 310 -17.62 33.81 -22.50
CA MET A 310 -18.14 32.74 -21.66
C MET A 310 -19.35 32.03 -22.28
N LYS A 311 -20.26 32.78 -22.93
CA LYS A 311 -21.44 32.21 -23.61
C LYS A 311 -21.07 31.42 -24.86
N VAL A 312 -20.04 31.84 -25.60
CA VAL A 312 -19.54 31.11 -26.77
C VAL A 312 -18.87 29.81 -26.34
N GLU A 313 -18.01 29.86 -25.31
CA GLU A 313 -17.36 28.67 -24.74
C GLU A 313 -18.37 27.70 -24.14
N MET A 314 -19.40 28.20 -23.44
CA MET A 314 -20.51 27.36 -22.95
C MET A 314 -21.25 26.67 -24.10
N ALA A 315 -21.53 27.38 -25.20
CA ALA A 315 -22.21 26.79 -26.35
C ALA A 315 -21.34 25.71 -27.03
N GLU A 316 -20.03 25.93 -27.11
CA GLU A 316 -19.07 24.98 -27.68
C GLU A 316 -18.93 23.72 -26.78
N LEU A 317 -18.84 23.91 -25.46
CA LEU A 317 -18.79 22.80 -24.49
C LEU A 317 -20.09 21.98 -24.50
N ILE A 318 -21.25 22.63 -24.61
CA ILE A 318 -22.54 21.95 -24.75
C ILE A 318 -22.57 21.13 -26.04
N SER A 319 -22.16 21.71 -27.18
CA SER A 319 -22.09 20.98 -28.45
C SER A 319 -21.14 19.78 -28.37
N ARG A 320 -20.01 19.91 -27.67
CA ARG A 320 -19.02 18.84 -27.54
C ARG A 320 -19.51 17.72 -26.62
N ARG A 321 -20.21 18.06 -25.53
CA ARG A 321 -20.91 17.09 -24.69
C ARG A 321 -21.95 16.33 -25.49
N ASP A 322 -22.78 17.03 -26.26
CA ASP A 322 -23.86 16.40 -27.03
C ASP A 322 -23.31 15.39 -28.06
N ILE A 323 -22.20 15.73 -28.74
CA ILE A 323 -21.49 14.81 -29.64
C ILE A 323 -20.94 13.59 -28.88
N LEU A 324 -20.35 13.81 -27.70
CA LEU A 324 -19.79 12.72 -26.88
C LEU A 324 -20.87 11.76 -26.37
N GLU A 325 -21.99 12.29 -25.90
CA GLU A 325 -23.15 11.50 -25.49
C GLU A 325 -23.72 10.70 -26.68
N GLU A 326 -23.81 11.30 -27.87
CA GLU A 326 -24.24 10.60 -29.07
C GLU A 326 -23.26 9.49 -29.48
N THR A 327 -21.94 9.71 -29.37
CA THR A 327 -20.93 8.67 -29.64
C THR A 327 -20.91 7.56 -28.60
N ASN A 328 -21.13 7.85 -27.32
CA ASN A 328 -21.26 6.83 -26.27
C ASN A 328 -22.50 5.98 -26.51
N LEU A 329 -23.64 6.61 -26.84
CA LEU A 329 -24.86 5.89 -27.20
C LEU A 329 -24.63 4.98 -28.42
N LEU A 330 -23.86 5.45 -29.41
CA LEU A 330 -23.48 4.68 -30.60
C LEU A 330 -22.55 3.50 -30.27
N MET A 331 -21.56 3.69 -29.39
CA MET A 331 -20.70 2.60 -28.93
C MET A 331 -21.49 1.55 -28.14
N GLU A 332 -22.32 1.97 -27.18
CA GLU A 332 -23.10 1.06 -26.33
C GLU A 332 -24.13 0.25 -27.13
N THR A 333 -24.81 0.86 -28.10
CA THR A 333 -25.89 0.18 -28.82
C THR A 333 -25.45 -0.48 -30.13
N ARG A 334 -24.57 0.16 -30.93
CA ARG A 334 -24.26 -0.32 -32.29
C ARG A 334 -22.99 -1.15 -32.39
N LEU A 335 -22.02 -0.96 -31.49
CA LEU A 335 -20.78 -1.75 -31.53
C LEU A 335 -21.08 -3.22 -31.18
N GLN A 336 -21.94 -3.44 -30.19
CA GLN A 336 -22.35 -4.79 -29.80
C GLN A 336 -23.18 -5.48 -30.89
N GLU A 337 -24.03 -4.74 -31.61
CA GLU A 337 -24.75 -5.26 -32.78
C GLU A 337 -23.82 -5.58 -33.95
N ALA A 338 -22.85 -4.70 -34.25
CA ALA A 338 -21.87 -4.90 -35.31
C ALA A 338 -20.93 -6.08 -35.01
N ALA A 339 -20.45 -6.20 -33.77
CA ALA A 339 -19.64 -7.32 -33.31
C ALA A 339 -20.42 -8.65 -33.38
N ASN A 340 -21.69 -8.65 -32.95
CA ASN A 340 -22.55 -9.83 -33.06
C ASN A 340 -22.85 -10.19 -34.52
N TYR A 341 -23.09 -9.22 -35.40
CA TYR A 341 -23.31 -9.45 -36.82
C TYR A 341 -22.06 -10.02 -37.49
N TYR A 342 -20.90 -9.44 -37.22
CA TYR A 342 -19.62 -9.92 -37.73
C TYR A 342 -19.28 -11.32 -37.23
N GLY A 343 -19.46 -11.59 -35.92
CA GLY A 343 -19.28 -12.92 -35.35
C GLY A 343 -20.18 -13.97 -36.01
N LYS A 344 -21.47 -13.66 -36.21
CA LYS A 344 -22.40 -14.53 -36.95
C LYS A 344 -21.97 -14.76 -38.39
N PHE A 345 -21.51 -13.72 -39.09
CA PHE A 345 -21.02 -13.83 -40.46
C PHE A 345 -19.80 -14.77 -40.56
N VAL A 346 -18.82 -14.61 -39.68
CA VAL A 346 -17.60 -15.45 -39.66
C VAL A 346 -17.94 -16.90 -39.34
N ILE A 347 -18.77 -17.15 -38.33
CA ILE A 347 -19.21 -18.52 -37.98
C ILE A 347 -19.94 -19.18 -39.16
N THR A 348 -20.84 -18.45 -39.81
CA THR A 348 -21.60 -18.95 -40.97
C THR A 348 -20.68 -19.29 -42.14
N LYS A 349 -19.66 -18.46 -42.39
CA LYS A 349 -18.64 -18.70 -43.42
C LYS A 349 -17.86 -19.97 -43.14
N ILE A 350 -17.38 -20.17 -41.91
CA ILE A 350 -16.64 -21.38 -41.52
C ILE A 350 -17.52 -22.63 -41.66
N LEU A 351 -18.79 -22.56 -41.26
CA LEU A 351 -19.73 -23.68 -41.40
C LEU A 351 -20.00 -24.02 -42.87
N LEU A 352 -20.11 -23.01 -43.75
CA LEU A 352 -20.24 -23.20 -45.20
C LEU A 352 -19.00 -23.84 -45.82
N GLU A 353 -17.81 -23.34 -45.50
CA GLU A 353 -16.54 -23.88 -45.98
C GLU A 353 -16.33 -25.33 -45.51
N ASN A 354 -16.67 -25.63 -44.25
CA ASN A 354 -16.58 -26.99 -43.71
C ASN A 354 -17.63 -27.92 -44.34
N GLY A 355 -18.84 -27.41 -44.60
CA GLY A 355 -19.88 -28.15 -45.35
C GLY A 355 -19.45 -28.47 -46.78
N GLN A 356 -18.84 -27.53 -47.48
CA GLN A 356 -18.29 -27.74 -48.83
C GLN A 356 -17.14 -28.75 -48.82
N ALA A 357 -16.18 -28.61 -47.90
CA ALA A 357 -15.06 -29.55 -47.78
C ALA A 357 -15.49 -31.00 -47.47
N ARG A 358 -16.64 -31.19 -46.80
CA ARG A 358 -17.23 -32.52 -46.55
C ARG A 358 -17.98 -33.11 -47.75
N LEU A 359 -18.43 -32.27 -48.69
CA LEU A 359 -19.08 -32.68 -49.94
C LEU A 359 -18.08 -33.02 -51.06
N GLU A 360 -16.85 -32.49 -50.96
CA GLU A 360 -15.74 -32.78 -51.88
C GLU A 360 -14.91 -34.03 -51.50
N ARG A 361 -15.23 -34.66 -50.36
CA ARG A 361 -14.78 -36.02 -49.98
C ARG A 361 -15.84 -37.04 -50.35
#